data_AF-G2PHV1-F1
#
_entry.id   AF-G2PHV1-F1
#
_cell.length_a   1.000
_cell.length_b   1.000
_cell.length_c   1.000
_cell.angle_alpha   90.00
_cell.angle_beta   90.00
_cell.angle_gamma   90.00
#
_symmetry.space_group_name_H-M   'P 1'
#
loop_
_entity.id
_entity.type
_entity.pdbx_description
1 polymer ?
#
loop_
_entity_poly.entity_id
_entity_poly.type
_entity_poly.pdbx_seq_one_letter_code
_entity_poly.pdbx_strand_id
1 'polypeptide(L)'
;MTHRHHTPSDEERHRLRAAVTAAPLLELTEITGVAGGRVLPVMSVGILDEPHVPYVRLTSQALYRVPELLRPWAESFIRVHLNSENPPELPCWVEFGVSDGQAVAAMRGSTRILPAN
;
A
#
# COMPACT_ATOMS: atom_id res chain seq x y z
N MET A 1 -1.68 0.64 -30.78
CA MET A 1 -1.25 1.73 -29.87
C MET A 1 -0.31 1.12 -28.86
N THR A 2 0.99 1.36 -29.01
CA THR A 2 2.04 0.78 -28.14
C THR A 2 2.02 1.49 -26.80
N HIS A 3 1.66 0.76 -25.73
CA HIS A 3 1.85 1.21 -24.36
C HIS A 3 3.35 1.46 -24.16
N ARG A 4 3.76 2.74 -24.15
CA ARG A 4 5.11 3.12 -23.75
C ARG A 4 5.24 2.74 -22.28
N HIS A 5 5.94 1.65 -22.00
CA HIS A 5 6.51 1.43 -20.67
C HIS A 5 7.45 2.60 -20.42
N HIS A 6 6.99 3.60 -19.68
CA HIS A 6 7.81 4.68 -19.21
C HIS A 6 8.74 4.07 -18.15
N THR A 7 9.92 3.65 -18.57
CA THR A 7 10.99 3.29 -17.64
C THR A 7 11.37 4.58 -16.92
N PRO A 8 11.17 4.67 -15.59
CA PRO A 8 11.55 5.87 -14.85
C PRO A 8 13.05 6.09 -15.01
N SER A 9 13.43 7.33 -15.28
CA SER A 9 14.84 7.73 -15.39
C SER A 9 15.58 7.46 -14.09
N ASP A 10 16.91 7.31 -14.15
CA ASP A 10 17.74 7.10 -12.97
C ASP A 10 17.57 8.22 -11.93
N GLU A 11 17.34 9.44 -12.39
CA GLU A 11 17.04 10.59 -11.53
C GLU A 11 15.71 10.41 -10.78
N GLU A 12 14.66 9.96 -11.46
CA GLU A 12 13.37 9.67 -10.83
C GLU A 12 13.47 8.51 -9.83
N ARG A 13 14.23 7.47 -10.16
CA ARG A 13 14.49 6.34 -9.24
C ARG A 13 15.25 6.81 -8.01
N HIS A 14 16.24 7.68 -8.18
CA HIS A 14 17.00 8.25 -7.08
C HIS A 14 16.12 9.13 -6.17
N ARG A 15 15.32 10.02 -6.76
CA ARG A 15 14.37 10.87 -6.02
C ARG A 15 13.35 10.03 -5.25
N LEU A 16 12.80 8.99 -5.86
CA LEU A 16 11.87 8.08 -5.21
C LEU A 16 12.53 7.35 -4.03
N ARG A 17 13.75 6.83 -4.22
CA ARG A 17 14.51 6.18 -3.15
C ARG A 17 14.71 7.13 -1.97
N ALA A 18 15.19 8.35 -2.22
CA ALA A 18 15.39 9.35 -1.18
C ALA A 18 14.08 9.68 -0.44
N ALA A 19 12.98 9.87 -1.18
CA ALA A 19 11.68 10.17 -0.60
C ALA A 19 11.12 9.04 0.27
N VAL A 20 11.24 7.79 -0.17
CA VAL A 20 10.79 6.62 0.60
C VAL A 20 11.67 6.38 1.82
N THR A 21 13.00 6.53 1.70
CA THR A 21 13.91 6.41 2.85
C THR A 21 13.61 7.47 3.92
N ALA A 22 13.27 8.69 3.51
CA ALA A 22 12.88 9.77 4.42
C ALA A 22 11.43 9.66 4.94
N ALA A 23 10.59 8.81 4.34
CA ALA A 23 9.19 8.70 4.71
C ALA A 23 9.01 8.12 6.12
N PRO A 24 7.97 8.54 6.86
CA PRO A 24 7.65 7.96 8.15
C PRO A 24 7.33 6.45 8.02
N LEU A 25 7.70 5.69 9.05
CA LEU A 25 7.26 4.31 9.17
C LEU A 25 5.77 4.31 9.53
N LEU A 26 5.00 3.43 8.89
CA LEU A 26 3.59 3.25 9.20
C LEU A 26 3.45 2.51 10.54
N GLU A 27 3.06 3.25 11.56
CA GLU A 27 2.72 2.68 12.87
C GLU A 27 1.48 1.79 12.77
N LEU A 28 1.59 0.57 13.31
CA LEU A 28 0.51 -0.41 13.37
C LEU A 28 -0.14 -0.39 14.75
N THR A 29 -1.46 -0.43 14.77
CA THR A 29 -2.25 -0.54 15.99
C THR A 29 -3.00 -1.86 16.01
N GLU A 30 -3.23 -2.41 17.21
CA GLU A 30 -4.06 -3.60 17.37
C GLU A 30 -5.49 -3.36 16.89
N ILE A 31 -6.03 -4.34 16.17
CA ILE A 31 -7.39 -4.31 15.63
C ILE A 31 -8.30 -5.02 16.64
N THR A 32 -8.74 -4.30 17.65
CA THR A 32 -9.53 -4.89 18.76
C THR A 32 -11.02 -4.54 18.63
N GLY A 33 -11.70 -4.90 17.54
CA GLY A 33 -13.17 -4.88 17.39
C GLY A 33 -13.96 -3.56 17.64
N VAL A 34 -13.31 -2.52 18.18
CA VAL A 34 -13.88 -1.30 18.76
C VAL A 34 -13.09 -0.09 18.22
N ALA A 35 -11.78 -0.25 18.01
CA ALA A 35 -10.96 0.62 17.17
C ALA A 35 -10.46 -0.22 15.99
N GLY A 36 -10.79 0.21 14.76
CA GLY A 36 -10.23 -0.38 13.55
C GLY A 36 -8.73 -0.10 13.44
N GLY A 37 -8.03 -0.88 12.63
CA GLY A 37 -6.67 -0.55 12.25
C GLY A 37 -6.61 0.81 11.54
N ARG A 38 -5.39 1.24 11.20
CA ARG A 38 -5.21 2.47 10.43
C ARG A 38 -5.68 2.27 8.99
N VAL A 39 -6.82 2.86 8.66
CA VAL A 39 -7.38 2.84 7.29
C VAL A 39 -6.81 4.00 6.48
N LEU A 40 -6.16 3.71 5.35
CA LEU A 40 -5.53 4.69 4.48
C LEU A 40 -6.02 4.59 3.03
N PRO A 41 -6.21 5.73 2.33
CA PRO A 41 -6.54 5.74 0.91
C PRO A 41 -5.26 5.54 0.09
N VAL A 42 -4.97 4.30 -0.27
CA VAL A 42 -3.75 3.90 -1.00
C VAL A 42 -3.95 4.11 -2.50
N MET A 43 -3.06 4.89 -3.09
CA MET A 43 -2.97 5.12 -4.54
C MET A 43 -2.04 4.12 -5.22
N SER A 44 -0.94 3.73 -4.57
CA SER A 44 -0.03 2.72 -5.11
C SER A 44 0.75 2.03 -3.99
N VAL A 45 1.14 0.78 -4.24
CA VAL A 45 2.04 0.01 -3.40
C VAL A 45 3.29 -0.32 -4.20
N GLY A 46 4.46 -0.24 -3.57
CA GLY A 46 5.73 -0.56 -4.21
C GLY A 46 6.72 -1.16 -3.23
N ILE A 47 7.80 -1.71 -3.77
CA ILE A 47 8.97 -2.15 -3.02
C ILE A 47 10.16 -1.45 -3.66
N LEU A 48 10.97 -0.76 -2.86
CA LEU A 48 12.25 -0.25 -3.36
C LEU A 48 13.19 -1.42 -3.64
N ASP A 49 13.93 -1.36 -4.74
CA ASP A 49 14.92 -2.39 -5.08
C ASP A 49 16.07 -2.41 -4.04
N GLU A 50 16.49 -1.24 -3.56
CA GLU A 50 17.56 -1.11 -2.57
C GLU A 50 17.40 0.20 -1.77
N PRO A 51 17.31 0.15 -0.42
CA PRO A 51 17.06 -1.06 0.37
C PRO A 51 15.68 -1.66 0.06
N HIS A 52 15.50 -2.97 0.23
CA HIS A 52 14.26 -3.72 -0.06
C HIS A 52 13.09 -3.32 0.87
N VAL A 53 12.57 -2.10 0.70
CA VAL A 53 11.61 -1.48 1.61
C VAL A 53 10.23 -1.41 0.94
N PRO A 54 9.21 -2.08 1.49
CA PRO A 54 7.85 -1.90 1.04
C PRO A 54 7.36 -0.50 1.43
N TYR A 55 6.62 0.15 0.55
CA TYR A 55 6.06 1.46 0.80
C TYR A 55 4.68 1.58 0.15
N VAL A 56 3.88 2.50 0.69
CA VAL A 56 2.62 2.92 0.08
C VAL A 56 2.65 4.40 -0.23
N ARG A 57 2.01 4.77 -1.33
CA ARG A 57 1.67 6.15 -1.66
C ARG A 57 0.19 6.35 -1.47
N LEU A 58 -0.18 7.40 -0.75
CA LEU A 58 -1.57 7.76 -0.53
C LEU A 58 -2.11 8.63 -1.67
N THR A 59 -3.43 8.80 -1.74
CA THR A 59 -4.08 9.74 -2.66
C THR A 59 -3.61 11.19 -2.47
N SER A 60 -3.19 11.55 -1.25
CA SER A 60 -2.57 12.84 -0.91
C SER A 60 -1.12 12.98 -1.38
N GLN A 61 -0.56 12.01 -2.12
CA GLN A 61 0.85 11.87 -2.48
C GLN A 61 1.81 11.60 -1.29
N ALA A 62 1.30 11.53 -0.05
CA ALA A 62 2.11 11.15 1.09
C ALA A 62 2.66 9.72 0.92
N LEU A 63 3.93 9.55 1.28
CA LEU A 63 4.60 8.24 1.30
C LEU A 63 4.70 7.75 2.74
N TYR A 64 4.51 6.46 2.93
CA TYR A 64 4.81 5.76 4.17
C TYR A 64 5.67 4.53 3.85
N ARG A 65 6.72 4.33 4.64
CA ARG A 65 7.37 3.03 4.71
C ARG A 65 6.42 2.07 5.40
N VAL A 66 6.27 0.88 4.84
CA VAL A 66 5.47 -0.18 5.43
C VAL A 66 6.42 -1.06 6.27
N PRO A 67 6.00 -1.52 7.47
CA PRO A 67 6.78 -2.47 8.26
C PRO A 67 7.17 -3.70 7.44
N GLU A 68 8.39 -4.17 7.63
CA GLU A 68 8.95 -5.30 6.88
C GLU A 68 8.10 -6.59 7.01
N LEU A 69 7.43 -6.77 8.16
CA LEU A 69 6.50 -7.87 8.40
C LEU A 69 5.35 -7.94 7.37
N LEU A 70 5.01 -6.82 6.75
CA LEU A 70 3.98 -6.71 5.70
C LEU A 70 4.55 -6.81 4.27
N ARG A 71 5.84 -7.11 4.11
CA ARG A 71 6.44 -7.33 2.78
C ARG A 71 5.71 -8.43 1.98
N PRO A 72 5.35 -9.60 2.55
CA PRO A 72 4.63 -10.62 1.79
C PRO A 72 3.27 -10.13 1.26
N TRP A 73 2.60 -9.27 2.04
CA TRP A 73 1.37 -8.61 1.60
C TRP A 73 1.64 -7.65 0.43
N ALA A 74 2.67 -6.80 0.52
CA ALA A 74 3.02 -5.86 -0.55
C ALA A 74 3.38 -6.58 -1.86
N GLU A 75 4.16 -7.66 -1.79
CA GLU A 75 4.51 -8.50 -2.94
C GLU A 75 3.26 -9.13 -3.56
N SER A 76 2.35 -9.65 -2.73
CA SER A 76 1.08 -10.20 -3.19
C SER A 76 0.21 -9.14 -3.87
N PHE A 77 0.10 -7.95 -3.27
CA PHE A 77 -0.65 -6.83 -3.82
C PHE A 77 -0.12 -6.42 -5.20
N ILE A 78 1.19 -6.23 -5.32
CA ILE A 78 1.85 -5.85 -6.58
C ILE A 78 1.63 -6.94 -7.63
N ARG A 79 1.83 -8.21 -7.27
CA ARG A 79 1.63 -9.35 -8.19
C ARG A 79 0.20 -9.41 -8.71
N VAL A 80 -0.80 -9.25 -7.84
CA VAL A 80 -2.21 -9.22 -8.25
C VAL A 80 -2.48 -8.01 -9.14
N HIS A 81 -2.00 -6.82 -8.78
CA HIS A 81 -2.29 -5.61 -9.53
C HIS A 81 -1.63 -5.59 -10.92
N LEU A 82 -0.44 -6.19 -11.08
CA LEU A 82 0.26 -6.24 -12.36
C LEU A 82 -0.18 -7.39 -13.28
N ASN A 83 -0.62 -8.52 -12.72
CA ASN A 83 -0.83 -9.76 -13.48
C ASN A 83 -2.27 -10.30 -13.47
N SER A 84 -3.19 -9.71 -12.69
CA SER A 84 -4.58 -10.15 -12.67
C SER A 84 -5.35 -9.63 -13.88
N GLU A 85 -6.22 -10.45 -14.46
CA GLU A 85 -7.22 -10.02 -15.46
C GLU A 85 -8.22 -9.00 -14.88
N ASN A 86 -8.40 -9.03 -13.56
CA ASN A 86 -9.22 -8.09 -12.80
C ASN A 86 -8.39 -7.52 -11.64
N PRO A 87 -7.50 -6.53 -11.88
CA PRO A 87 -6.74 -5.90 -10.81
C PRO A 87 -7.67 -5.08 -9.91
N PRO A 88 -7.38 -4.94 -8.60
CA PRO A 88 -8.16 -4.07 -7.73
C PRO A 88 -8.07 -2.62 -8.25
N GLU A 89 -9.23 -1.93 -8.28
CA GLU A 89 -9.28 -0.53 -8.65
C GLU A 89 -8.49 0.32 -7.64
N LEU A 90 -7.64 1.21 -8.16
CA LEU A 90 -6.91 2.20 -7.37
C LEU A 90 -7.48 3.60 -7.64
N PRO A 91 -7.56 4.47 -6.62
CA PRO A 91 -7.15 4.23 -5.24
C PRO A 91 -8.11 3.32 -4.47
N CYS A 92 -7.59 2.56 -3.50
CA CYS A 92 -8.38 1.70 -2.62
C CYS A 92 -8.14 2.00 -1.14
N TRP A 93 -9.09 1.63 -0.29
CA TRP A 93 -8.94 1.73 1.16
C TRP A 93 -8.24 0.49 1.69
N VAL A 94 -7.09 0.67 2.34
CA VAL A 94 -6.35 -0.43 2.97
C VAL A 94 -6.34 -0.18 4.47
N GLU A 95 -6.77 -1.18 5.23
CA GLU A 95 -6.58 -1.21 6.67
C GLU A 95 -5.25 -1.87 7.01
N PHE A 96 -4.46 -1.20 7.83
CA PHE A 96 -3.21 -1.70 8.39
C PHE A 96 -3.35 -1.85 9.89
N GLY A 97 -2.90 -2.96 10.46
CA GLY A 97 -2.91 -3.12 11.91
C GLY A 97 -2.31 -4.44 12.36
N VAL A 98 -2.62 -4.82 13.59
CA VAL A 98 -2.23 -6.11 14.18
C VAL A 98 -3.48 -6.92 14.50
N SER A 99 -3.57 -8.14 13.97
CA SER A 99 -4.63 -9.12 14.28
C SER A 99 -3.97 -10.38 14.81
N ASP A 100 -4.46 -10.89 15.95
CA ASP A 100 -3.92 -12.11 16.59
C ASP A 100 -2.39 -12.08 16.79
N GLY A 101 -1.85 -10.91 17.14
CA GLY A 101 -0.41 -10.68 17.31
C GLY A 101 0.40 -10.60 16.01
N GLN A 102 -0.25 -10.64 14.85
CA GLN A 102 0.38 -10.56 13.53
C GLN A 102 0.06 -9.25 12.82
N ALA A 103 1.08 -8.65 12.19
CA ALA A 103 0.86 -7.50 11.32
C ALA A 103 0.03 -7.93 10.11
N VAL A 104 -1.08 -7.23 9.88
CA VAL A 104 -1.99 -7.49 8.76
C VAL A 104 -2.23 -6.21 7.97
N ALA A 105 -2.43 -6.40 6.66
CA ALA A 105 -2.94 -5.36 5.78
C ALA A 105 -3.98 -5.98 4.85
N ALA A 106 -5.13 -5.33 4.75
CA ALA A 106 -6.24 -5.85 3.96
C ALA A 106 -6.97 -4.72 3.24
N MET A 107 -7.38 -4.97 1.99
CA MET A 107 -8.28 -4.07 1.30
C MET A 107 -9.62 -4.09 2.02
N ARG A 108 -10.09 -2.93 2.47
CA ARG A 108 -11.48 -2.76 2.87
C ARG A 108 -12.29 -2.74 1.58
N GLY A 109 -13.13 -3.75 1.39
CA GLY A 109 -14.12 -3.71 0.33
C GLY A 109 -14.89 -2.41 0.41
N SER A 110 -15.22 -1.83 -0.74
CA SER A 110 -16.12 -0.68 -0.84
C SER A 110 -17.54 -1.11 -0.49
N THR A 111 -17.76 -1.66 0.70
CA THR A 111 -19.08 -1.67 1.31
C THR A 111 -19.41 -0.22 1.64
N ARG A 112 -19.98 0.46 0.63
CA ARG A 112 -21.16 1.29 0.84
C ARG A 112 -22.03 0.53 1.85
N ILE A 113 -21.94 0.88 3.12
CA ILE A 113 -23.07 0.69 4.01
C ILE A 113 -24.11 1.64 3.44
N LEU A 114 -24.94 1.14 2.52
CA LEU A 114 -26.21 1.78 2.23
C LEU A 114 -26.98 1.71 3.55
N PRO A 115 -27.36 2.84 4.17
CA PRO A 115 -28.35 2.76 5.23
C PRO A 115 -29.61 2.17 4.60
N ALA A 116 -30.09 1.07 5.18
CA ALA A 116 -31.40 0.54 4.84
C ALA A 116 -32.44 1.63 5.14
N ASN A 117 -33.16 2.05 4.11
CA ASN A 117 -34.43 2.77 4.22
C ASN A 117 -35.42 2.08 3.30
#